data_AF-A0A2S4L8D7-F1
#
_entry.id   AF-A0A2S4L8D7-F1
#
_cell.length_a   1.000
_cell.length_b   1.000
_cell.length_c   1.000
_cell.angle_alpha   90.00
_cell.angle_beta   90.00
_cell.angle_gamma   90.00
#
_symmetry.space_group_name_H-M   'P 1'
#
loop_
_entity.id
_entity.type
_entity.pdbx_description
1 polymer ?
#
loop_
_entity_poly.entity_id
_entity_poly.type
_entity_poly.pdbx_seq_one_letter_code
_entity_poly.pdbx_strand_id
1 'polypeptide(L)'
;MYPNKATLEIVGKLETMAEHWTQEELDNHRRIVMFRKTQSGSTVTATFKAVGIGQRPPNSICISCIVISVDAIYLIEQLVAAPSRFTVEEKSRIRRNLESFGPLTVSKTKPESEEFKVIMALPRPKPRTTERDVKAFPWKKFEPALKKIIGKYSASTIPQQLTNHPNSDKFGDRIPANGHQSHHPWYEASGEPHT
;
A
#
# COMPACT_ATOMS: atom_id res chain seq x y z
N MET A 1 25.09 16.50 10.93
CA MET A 1 24.61 15.12 10.80
C MET A 1 23.86 14.98 9.49
N TYR A 2 24.25 14.07 8.60
CA TYR A 2 23.51 13.81 7.36
C TYR A 2 22.14 13.22 7.71
N PRO A 3 21.04 13.61 7.03
CA PRO A 3 19.75 12.96 7.26
C PRO A 3 19.90 11.47 6.96
N ASN A 4 19.59 10.64 7.95
CA ASN A 4 19.68 9.19 7.82
C ASN A 4 18.62 8.75 6.80
N LYS A 5 19.04 8.53 5.55
CA LYS A 5 18.14 8.19 4.44
C LYS A 5 17.48 6.84 4.71
N ALA A 6 16.23 6.71 4.34
CA ALA A 6 15.53 5.44 4.42
C ALA A 6 16.11 4.45 3.40
N THR A 7 16.28 3.20 3.81
CA THR A 7 16.72 2.10 2.93
C THR A 7 15.58 1.09 2.81
N LEU A 8 15.22 0.68 1.60
CA LEU A 8 14.28 -0.42 1.37
C LEU A 8 15.04 -1.71 1.08
N GLU A 9 14.81 -2.72 1.92
CA GLU A 9 15.23 -4.09 1.69
C GLU A 9 14.01 -4.93 1.30
N ILE A 10 14.09 -5.63 0.16
CA ILE A 10 13.06 -6.57 -0.26
C ILE A 10 13.62 -7.98 -0.04
N VAL A 11 12.92 -8.79 0.76
CA VAL A 11 13.34 -10.15 1.07
C VAL A 11 12.80 -11.09 -0.01
N GLY A 12 13.71 -11.68 -0.78
CA GLY A 12 13.40 -12.55 -1.92
C GLY A 12 13.46 -11.81 -3.27
N LYS A 13 13.18 -12.55 -4.35
CA LYS A 13 13.22 -12.03 -5.72
C LYS A 13 11.85 -11.51 -6.14
N LEU A 14 11.65 -10.19 -6.12
CA LEU A 14 10.34 -9.62 -6.44
C LEU A 14 9.85 -10.02 -7.83
N GLU A 15 10.76 -10.13 -8.80
CA GLU A 15 10.50 -10.52 -10.19
C GLU A 15 9.69 -11.81 -10.34
N THR A 16 9.83 -12.77 -9.42
CA THR A 16 9.11 -14.06 -9.43
C THR A 16 7.59 -13.89 -9.36
N MET A 17 7.10 -12.76 -8.85
CA MET A 17 5.66 -12.48 -8.83
C MET A 17 5.09 -12.24 -10.23
N ALA A 18 5.92 -11.92 -11.24
CA ALA A 18 5.46 -11.82 -12.62
C ALA A 18 5.46 -13.17 -13.36
N GLU A 19 5.89 -14.26 -12.72
CA GLU A 19 6.14 -15.56 -13.37
C GLU A 19 5.18 -16.64 -12.84
N HIS A 20 4.97 -17.71 -13.61
CA HIS A 20 4.19 -18.88 -13.18
C HIS A 20 2.79 -18.55 -12.63
N TRP A 21 1.97 -17.84 -13.40
CA TRP A 21 0.60 -17.51 -13.03
C TRP A 21 -0.24 -18.78 -12.96
N THR A 22 -1.06 -18.90 -11.91
CA THR A 22 -2.04 -19.98 -11.78
C THR A 22 -3.15 -19.80 -12.81
N GLN A 23 -3.89 -20.88 -13.12
CA GLN A 23 -5.02 -20.78 -14.05
C GLN A 23 -6.06 -19.74 -13.58
N GLU A 24 -6.35 -19.70 -12.28
CA GLU A 24 -7.23 -18.67 -11.69
C GLU A 24 -6.70 -17.26 -11.95
N GLU A 25 -5.40 -17.02 -11.80
CA GLU A 25 -4.80 -15.70 -12.04
C GLU A 25 -4.78 -15.34 -13.53
N LEU A 26 -4.63 -16.32 -14.42
CA LEU A 26 -4.72 -16.13 -15.87
C LEU A 26 -6.16 -15.80 -16.28
N ASP A 27 -7.14 -16.54 -15.77
CA ASP A 27 -8.57 -16.34 -16.05
C ASP A 27 -9.06 -14.99 -15.53
N ASN A 28 -8.55 -14.56 -14.37
CA ASN A 28 -8.83 -13.24 -13.81
C ASN A 28 -7.92 -12.14 -14.37
N HIS A 29 -6.94 -12.50 -15.21
CA HIS A 29 -5.87 -11.63 -15.70
C HIS A 29 -5.18 -10.82 -14.58
N ARG A 30 -5.12 -11.38 -13.37
CA ARG A 30 -4.68 -10.64 -12.19
C ARG A 30 -4.10 -11.55 -11.11
N ARG A 31 -2.85 -11.29 -10.78
CA ARG A 31 -2.22 -11.71 -9.53
C ARG A 31 -2.22 -10.57 -8.51
N ILE A 32 -2.61 -10.87 -7.27
CA ILE A 32 -2.48 -9.94 -6.14
C ILE A 32 -1.22 -10.28 -5.37
N VAL A 33 -0.38 -9.28 -5.13
CA VAL A 33 0.81 -9.40 -4.30
C VAL A 33 0.56 -8.66 -3.00
N MET A 34 0.59 -9.40 -1.89
CA MET A 34 0.51 -8.85 -0.55
C MET A 34 1.92 -8.57 -0.03
N PHE A 35 2.12 -7.38 0.53
CA PHE A 35 3.34 -6.96 1.19
C PHE A 35 3.14 -6.93 2.70
N ARG A 36 4.21 -7.25 3.43
CA ARG A 36 4.35 -6.95 4.85
C ARG A 36 5.63 -6.16 5.04
N LYS A 37 5.59 -5.18 5.92
CA LYS A 37 6.76 -4.38 6.26
C LYS A 37 7.14 -4.58 7.72
N THR A 38 8.43 -4.47 8.00
CA THR A 38 9.02 -4.27 9.31
C THR A 38 10.03 -3.13 9.19
N GLN A 39 10.30 -2.42 10.27
CA GLN A 39 11.26 -1.33 10.25
C GLN A 39 12.23 -1.45 11.41
N SER A 40 13.51 -1.30 11.12
CA SER A 40 14.59 -1.19 12.11
C SER A 40 15.43 0.04 11.77
N GLY A 41 15.36 1.06 12.63
CA GLY A 41 16.00 2.36 12.36
C GLY A 41 15.53 2.97 11.03
N SER A 42 16.49 3.18 10.12
CA SER A 42 16.27 3.71 8.76
C SER A 42 15.94 2.65 7.73
N THR A 43 16.05 1.37 8.06
CA THR A 43 15.81 0.27 7.12
C THR A 43 14.36 -0.20 7.23
N VAL A 44 13.65 -0.12 6.11
CA VAL A 44 12.35 -0.74 5.92
C VAL A 44 12.57 -2.07 5.20
N THR A 45 12.23 -3.17 5.85
CA THR A 45 12.28 -4.51 5.27
C THR A 45 10.88 -4.89 4.81
N ALA A 46 10.73 -5.25 3.54
CA ALA A 46 9.49 -5.69 2.93
C ALA A 46 9.58 -7.17 2.53
N THR A 47 8.58 -7.95 2.94
CA THR A 47 8.34 -9.31 2.45
C THR A 47 7.08 -9.29 1.58
N PHE A 48 6.97 -10.24 0.66
CA PHE A 48 5.84 -10.30 -0.26
C PHE A 48 5.41 -11.74 -0.54
N LYS A 49 4.14 -11.92 -0.91
CA LYS A 49 3.62 -13.19 -1.42
C LYS A 49 2.41 -12.97 -2.32
N ALA A 50 2.22 -13.88 -3.27
CA ALA A 50 0.96 -13.97 -4.02
C ALA A 50 -0.18 -14.36 -3.06
N VAL A 51 -1.36 -13.78 -3.27
CA VAL A 51 -2.59 -14.13 -2.54
C VAL A 51 -3.75 -14.23 -3.52
N GLY A 52 -4.61 -15.23 -3.31
CA GLY A 52 -5.85 -15.33 -4.08
C GLY A 52 -6.78 -14.14 -3.81
N ILE A 53 -7.61 -13.78 -4.79
CA ILE A 53 -8.48 -12.59 -4.72
C ILE A 53 -9.41 -12.66 -3.50
N GLY A 54 -9.96 -13.85 -3.22
CA GLY A 54 -10.84 -14.10 -2.06
C GLY A 54 -10.12 -14.25 -0.72
N GLN A 55 -8.78 -14.34 -0.70
CA GLN A 55 -7.99 -14.59 0.51
C GLN A 55 -7.28 -13.35 1.04
N ARG A 56 -7.63 -12.16 0.55
CA ARG A 56 -7.02 -10.90 0.99
C ARG A 56 -7.41 -10.60 2.44
N PRO A 57 -6.45 -10.57 3.39
CA PRO A 57 -6.77 -10.16 4.75
C PRO A 57 -7.24 -8.71 4.81
N PRO A 58 -8.15 -8.35 5.72
CA PRO A 58 -8.53 -6.95 5.91
C PRO A 58 -7.30 -6.12 6.31
N ASN A 59 -7.24 -4.87 5.85
CA ASN A 59 -6.14 -3.93 6.11
C ASN A 59 -4.75 -4.38 5.63
N SER A 60 -4.66 -5.37 4.74
CA SER A 60 -3.38 -5.77 4.15
C SER A 60 -2.91 -4.81 3.04
N ILE A 61 -1.60 -4.64 2.95
CA ILE A 61 -0.95 -3.91 1.85
C ILE A 61 -0.93 -4.85 0.64
N CYS A 62 -1.86 -4.66 -0.30
CA CYS A 62 -1.91 -5.45 -1.52
C CYS A 62 -1.90 -4.56 -2.76
N ILE A 63 -1.18 -4.99 -3.79
CA ILE A 63 -1.17 -4.39 -5.12
C ILE A 63 -1.34 -5.46 -6.20
N SER A 64 -1.75 -5.05 -7.39
CA SER A 64 -1.76 -5.93 -8.57
C SER A 64 -0.33 -6.14 -9.08
N CYS A 65 -0.04 -7.32 -9.66
CA CYS A 65 1.22 -7.55 -10.38
C CYS A 65 1.31 -6.68 -11.65
N ILE A 66 0.18 -6.27 -12.21
CA ILE A 66 0.09 -5.19 -13.20
C ILE A 66 0.09 -3.87 -12.43
N VAL A 67 1.29 -3.36 -12.13
CA VAL A 67 1.44 -2.18 -11.26
C VAL A 67 1.07 -0.93 -12.04
N ILE A 68 0.00 -0.27 -11.62
CA ILE A 68 -0.29 1.10 -12.06
C ILE A 68 0.35 2.13 -11.12
N SER A 69 0.49 3.37 -11.59
CA SER A 69 1.02 4.47 -10.77
C SER A 69 0.31 4.60 -9.42
N VAL A 70 -1.01 4.37 -9.38
CA VAL A 70 -1.82 4.37 -8.16
C VAL A 70 -1.37 3.27 -7.19
N ASP A 71 -1.12 2.05 -7.68
CA ASP A 71 -0.62 0.93 -6.88
C ASP A 71 0.79 1.22 -6.33
N ALA A 72 1.67 1.77 -7.17
CA ALA A 72 3.01 2.16 -6.76
C ALA A 72 2.99 3.22 -5.64
N ILE A 73 2.18 4.28 -5.81
CA ILE A 73 2.02 5.33 -4.79
C ILE A 73 1.44 4.75 -3.50
N TYR A 74 0.42 3.91 -3.62
CA TYR A 74 -0.19 3.26 -2.46
C TYR A 74 0.84 2.41 -1.70
N LEU A 75 1.60 1.57 -2.39
CA LEU A 75 2.64 0.76 -1.76
C LEU A 75 3.70 1.63 -1.08
N ILE A 76 4.22 2.65 -1.77
CA ILE A 76 5.22 3.57 -1.18
C ILE A 76 4.63 4.25 0.06
N GLU A 77 3.40 4.75 0.01
CA GLU A 77 2.71 5.36 1.15
C GLU A 77 2.62 4.40 2.34
N GLN A 78 2.23 3.15 2.08
CA GLN A 78 2.14 2.13 3.13
C GLN A 78 3.52 1.79 3.71
N LEU A 79 4.58 1.78 2.90
CA LEU A 79 5.93 1.47 3.36
C LEU A 79 6.51 2.59 4.22
N VAL A 80 6.38 3.86 3.81
CA VAL A 80 7.14 4.96 4.43
C VAL A 80 6.30 5.96 5.24
N ALA A 81 5.00 6.07 5.00
CA ALA A 81 4.18 7.11 5.65
C ALA A 81 3.13 6.55 6.60
N ALA A 82 2.66 5.30 6.42
CA ALA A 82 1.64 4.73 7.27
C ALA A 82 2.04 4.73 8.77
N PRO A 83 1.13 5.11 9.69
CA PRO A 83 -0.31 5.31 9.47
C PRO A 83 -0.73 6.66 8.86
N SER A 84 0.20 7.60 8.67
CA SER A 84 -0.04 8.87 7.97
C SER A 84 -0.27 8.67 6.47
N ARG A 85 -0.77 9.72 5.80
CA ARG A 85 -1.05 9.74 4.36
C ARG A 85 -0.16 10.74 3.65
N PHE A 86 0.15 10.48 2.38
CA PHE A 86 0.80 11.48 1.55
C PHE A 86 -0.16 12.59 1.15
N THR A 87 0.37 13.81 1.10
CA THR A 87 -0.33 14.97 0.54
C THR A 87 -0.47 14.84 -0.97
N VAL A 88 -1.28 15.69 -1.59
CA VAL A 88 -1.49 15.69 -3.04
C VAL A 88 -0.20 16.04 -3.78
N GLU A 89 0.54 17.00 -3.25
CA GLU A 89 1.83 17.48 -3.76
C GLU A 89 2.85 16.34 -3.75
N GLU A 90 2.87 15.58 -2.65
CA GLU A 90 3.78 14.45 -2.50
C GLU A 90 3.45 13.33 -3.49
N LYS A 91 2.17 12.99 -3.64
CA LYS A 91 1.71 12.05 -4.66
C LYS A 91 2.10 12.51 -6.07
N SER A 92 2.03 13.81 -6.34
CA SER A 92 2.46 14.40 -7.62
C SER A 92 3.97 14.26 -7.84
N ARG A 93 4.78 14.49 -6.80
CA ARG A 93 6.23 14.30 -6.84
C ARG A 93 6.61 12.84 -7.11
N ILE A 94 5.94 11.90 -6.45
CA ILE A 94 6.14 10.46 -6.68
C ILE A 94 5.78 10.09 -8.12
N ARG A 95 4.65 10.56 -8.66
CA ARG A 95 4.27 10.32 -10.07
C ARG A 95 5.36 10.78 -11.04
N ARG A 96 5.91 11.99 -10.86
CA ARG A 96 7.01 12.50 -11.71
C ARG A 96 8.27 11.63 -11.60
N ASN A 97 8.62 11.17 -10.41
CA ASN A 97 9.73 10.23 -10.24
C ASN A 97 9.49 8.91 -10.97
N LEU A 98 8.26 8.39 -10.89
CA LEU A 98 7.86 7.16 -11.55
C LEU A 98 7.95 7.28 -13.09
N GLU A 99 7.59 8.41 -13.70
CA GLU A 99 7.73 8.60 -15.16
C GLU A 99 9.17 8.37 -15.67
N SER A 100 10.19 8.66 -14.86
CA SER A 100 11.60 8.41 -15.22
C SER A 100 11.96 6.93 -15.40
N PHE A 101 11.09 6.01 -15.00
CA PHE A 101 11.26 4.57 -15.18
C PHE A 101 10.59 4.03 -16.46
N GLY A 102 9.94 4.91 -17.23
CA GLY A 102 9.31 4.58 -18.51
C GLY A 102 8.07 3.69 -18.35
N PRO A 103 7.00 4.17 -17.70
CA PRO A 103 5.72 3.48 -17.68
C PRO A 103 5.14 3.36 -19.10
N LEU A 104 4.46 2.25 -19.36
CA LEU A 104 3.60 2.10 -20.52
C LEU A 104 2.32 2.89 -20.30
N THR A 105 1.91 3.68 -21.29
CA THR A 105 0.63 4.39 -21.26
C THR A 105 -0.41 3.53 -21.95
N VAL A 106 -1.32 2.95 -21.17
CA VAL A 106 -2.44 2.15 -21.66
C VAL A 106 -3.66 3.07 -21.76
N SER A 107 -4.19 3.23 -22.97
CA SER A 107 -5.29 4.16 -23.26
C SER A 107 -6.57 3.42 -23.58
N LYS A 108 -7.71 4.00 -23.18
CA LYS A 108 -9.05 3.46 -23.47
C LYS A 108 -9.35 3.31 -24.98
N THR A 109 -8.69 4.09 -25.84
CA THR A 109 -9.00 4.16 -27.28
C THR A 109 -8.16 3.22 -28.15
N LYS A 110 -7.20 2.48 -27.58
CA LYS A 110 -6.39 1.50 -28.33
C LYS A 110 -7.02 0.10 -28.28
N PRO A 111 -6.94 -0.68 -29.39
CA PRO A 111 -7.55 -2.01 -29.49
C PRO A 111 -6.93 -3.09 -28.56
N GLU A 112 -5.78 -2.84 -27.91
CA GLU A 112 -5.25 -3.65 -26.79
C GLU A 112 -6.03 -3.39 -25.47
N SER A 113 -7.36 -3.33 -25.55
CA SER A 113 -8.26 -2.85 -24.49
C SER A 113 -8.52 -3.84 -23.34
N GLU A 114 -8.01 -5.07 -23.42
CA GLU A 114 -8.26 -6.10 -22.40
C GLU A 114 -7.52 -5.80 -21.10
N GLU A 115 -6.27 -5.36 -21.16
CA GLU A 115 -5.49 -4.94 -19.99
C GLU A 115 -6.12 -3.71 -19.31
N PHE A 116 -6.65 -2.78 -20.09
CA PHE A 116 -7.37 -1.61 -19.58
C PHE A 116 -8.68 -2.00 -18.88
N LYS A 117 -9.47 -2.91 -19.46
CA LYS A 117 -10.69 -3.45 -18.84
C LYS A 117 -10.38 -4.18 -17.54
N VAL A 118 -9.33 -5.02 -17.54
CA VAL A 118 -8.85 -5.74 -16.36
C VAL A 118 -8.44 -4.73 -15.29
N ILE A 119 -7.57 -3.75 -15.59
CA ILE A 119 -7.13 -2.70 -14.65
C ILE A 119 -8.31 -1.88 -14.10
N MET A 120 -9.33 -1.58 -14.90
CA MET A 120 -10.50 -0.79 -14.49
C MET A 120 -11.58 -1.61 -13.75
N ALA A 121 -11.62 -2.93 -13.94
CA ALA A 121 -12.49 -3.86 -13.23
C ALA A 121 -11.98 -4.19 -11.81
N LEU A 122 -10.75 -3.77 -11.47
CA LEU A 122 -10.12 -4.10 -10.20
C LEU A 122 -10.85 -3.47 -8.99
N PRO A 123 -11.27 -4.28 -8.00
CA PRO A 123 -11.65 -3.76 -6.70
C PRO A 123 -10.43 -3.17 -5.96
N ARG A 124 -10.73 -2.29 -5.01
CA ARG A 124 -9.87 -1.21 -4.48
C ARG A 124 -8.36 -1.49 -4.33
N PRO A 125 -7.53 -0.46 -4.60
CA PRO A 125 -7.92 0.92 -4.91
C PRO A 125 -8.33 1.09 -6.38
N LYS A 126 -9.61 1.45 -6.62
CA LYS A 126 -10.17 1.63 -7.96
C LYS A 126 -9.67 2.98 -8.48
N PRO A 127 -9.12 3.08 -9.70
CA PRO A 127 -8.82 4.36 -10.31
C PRO A 127 -10.10 5.23 -10.29
N ARG A 128 -10.01 6.48 -9.80
CA ARG A 128 -11.16 7.40 -9.90
C ARG A 128 -11.48 7.56 -11.38
N THR A 129 -12.76 7.41 -11.70
CA THR A 129 -13.39 7.20 -13.01
C THR A 129 -13.12 8.24 -14.11
N THR A 130 -12.13 9.12 -13.96
CA THR A 130 -11.74 10.16 -14.93
C THR A 130 -10.38 9.92 -15.60
N GLU A 131 -9.63 8.88 -15.23
CA GLU A 131 -8.36 8.55 -15.90
C GLU A 131 -8.63 7.94 -17.29
N ARG A 132 -8.37 8.72 -18.35
CA ARG A 132 -8.49 8.29 -19.76
C ARG A 132 -7.34 7.35 -20.18
N ASP A 133 -6.19 7.52 -19.52
CA ASP A 133 -4.98 6.75 -19.72
C ASP A 133 -4.44 6.31 -18.36
N VAL A 134 -4.05 5.04 -18.24
CA VAL A 134 -3.40 4.49 -17.05
C VAL A 134 -1.91 4.27 -17.33
N LYS A 135 -1.08 4.57 -16.34
CA LYS A 135 0.37 4.38 -16.39
C LYS A 135 0.72 3.04 -15.74
N ALA A 136 1.02 2.03 -16.55
CA ALA A 136 1.43 0.71 -16.11
C ALA A 136 2.96 0.58 -16.09
N PHE A 137 3.51 -0.08 -15.08
CA PHE A 137 4.94 -0.25 -14.89
C PHE A 137 5.35 -1.69 -15.17
N PRO A 138 6.40 -1.93 -15.97
CA PRO A 138 7.00 -3.25 -16.09
C PRO A 138 7.48 -3.71 -14.71
N TRP A 139 7.03 -4.88 -14.26
CA TRP A 139 7.33 -5.40 -12.93
C TRP A 139 8.84 -5.49 -12.64
N LYS A 140 9.64 -5.86 -13.66
CA LYS A 140 11.12 -5.89 -13.58
C LYS A 140 11.77 -4.56 -13.20
N LYS A 141 11.13 -3.42 -13.52
CA LYS A 141 11.63 -2.08 -13.18
C LYS A 141 11.08 -1.57 -11.84
N PHE A 142 10.13 -2.28 -11.24
CA PHE A 142 9.39 -1.80 -10.09
C PHE A 142 10.22 -1.76 -8.81
N GLU A 143 10.96 -2.83 -8.51
CA GLU A 143 11.84 -2.87 -7.34
C GLU A 143 12.93 -1.77 -7.35
N PRO A 144 13.69 -1.57 -8.44
CA PRO A 144 14.62 -0.45 -8.53
C PRO A 144 13.96 0.91 -8.34
N ALA A 145 12.72 1.08 -8.84
CA ALA A 145 11.96 2.30 -8.66
C ALA A 145 11.57 2.55 -7.20
N LEU A 146 11.08 1.52 -6.50
CA LEU A 146 10.75 1.60 -5.08
C LEU A 146 11.97 2.01 -4.25
N LYS A 147 13.10 1.31 -4.43
CA LYS A 147 14.35 1.60 -3.71
C LYS A 147 14.82 3.04 -3.94
N LYS A 148 14.80 3.50 -5.19
CA LYS A 148 15.23 4.87 -5.55
C LYS A 148 14.29 5.96 -5.00
N ILE A 149 12.98 5.71 -4.95
CA ILE A 149 12.02 6.69 -4.41
C ILE A 149 12.09 6.71 -2.88
N ILE A 150 12.11 5.54 -2.23
CA ILE A 150 12.18 5.44 -0.76
C ILE A 150 13.48 6.05 -0.22
N GLY A 151 14.60 5.89 -0.94
CA GLY A 151 15.88 6.54 -0.61
C GLY A 151 15.86 8.07 -0.58
N LYS A 152 14.77 8.72 -1.03
CA LYS A 152 14.58 10.19 -0.92
C LYS A 152 13.96 10.61 0.42
N TYR A 153 13.43 9.68 1.22
CA TYR A 153 12.85 9.98 2.53
C TYR A 153 13.87 9.82 3.65
N SER A 154 13.64 10.52 4.75
CA SER A 154 14.45 10.39 5.96
C SER A 154 13.83 9.36 6.90
N ALA A 155 14.65 8.59 7.61
CA ALA A 155 14.21 7.60 8.60
C ALA A 155 13.29 8.18 9.68
N SER A 156 13.54 9.42 10.09
CA SER A 156 12.72 10.15 11.06
C SER A 156 11.31 10.47 10.57
N THR A 157 11.10 10.48 9.25
CA THR A 157 9.77 10.70 8.65
C THR A 157 8.96 9.41 8.53
N ILE A 158 9.56 8.25 8.80
CA ILE A 158 8.90 6.96 8.75
C ILE A 158 8.45 6.58 10.16
N PRO A 159 7.13 6.47 10.40
CA PRO A 159 6.63 6.03 11.69
C PRO A 159 7.17 4.64 12.02
N GLN A 160 7.93 4.52 13.11
CA GLN A 160 8.34 3.22 13.61
C GLN A 160 7.08 2.48 14.05
N GLN A 161 6.78 1.37 13.38
CA GLN A 161 5.74 0.47 13.85
C GLN A 161 6.22 -0.11 15.18
N LEU A 162 5.53 0.20 16.29
CA LEU A 162 5.66 -0.61 17.50
C LEU A 162 5.20 -2.03 17.11
N THR A 163 6.16 -2.93 16.91
CA THR A 163 5.86 -4.35 16.88
C THR A 163 5.44 -4.71 18.29
N ASN A 164 4.14 -4.89 18.52
CA ASN A 164 3.65 -5.59 19.71
C ASN A 164 4.27 -6.99 19.68
N HIS A 165 5.33 -7.18 20.46
CA HIS A 165 5.80 -8.50 20.83
C HIS A 165 4.67 -9.19 21.61
N PRO A 166 4.35 -10.47 21.35
CA PRO A 166 3.50 -11.23 22.25
C PRO A 166 4.21 -11.31 23.60
N ASN A 167 3.52 -10.74 24.59
CA ASN A 167 3.93 -10.60 25.97
C ASN A 167 4.32 -11.95 26.56
N SER A 168 5.50 -12.04 27.19
CA SER A 168 5.85 -13.18 28.03
C SER A 168 4.97 -13.15 29.28
N ASP A 169 4.19 -14.20 29.47
CA ASP A 169 3.40 -14.48 30.67
C ASP A 169 4.20 -14.22 31.96
N LYS A 170 3.67 -13.33 32.79
CA LYS A 170 3.86 -13.40 34.24
C LYS A 170 2.51 -13.19 34.92
N PHE A 171 1.97 -14.31 35.38
CA PHE A 171 0.93 -14.41 36.39
C PHE A 171 1.24 -13.48 37.58
N GLY A 172 0.22 -12.76 38.03
CA GLY A 172 0.26 -11.94 39.23
C GLY A 172 -1.07 -11.25 39.47
N ASP A 173 -1.93 -11.93 40.23
CA ASP A 173 -3.18 -11.41 40.78
C ASP A 173 -3.06 -9.98 41.34
N ARG A 174 -4.06 -9.14 41.04
CA ARG A 174 -4.78 -8.28 42.01
C ARG A 174 -5.84 -7.41 41.34
N ILE A 175 -7.11 -7.70 41.67
CA ILE A 175 -8.26 -6.79 41.63
C ILE A 175 -8.03 -5.67 42.68
N PRO A 176 -8.35 -4.40 42.40
CA PRO A 176 -9.62 -3.86 42.89
C PRO A 176 -10.37 -2.93 41.94
N ALA A 177 -11.68 -2.90 42.19
CA ALA A 177 -12.69 -2.06 41.59
C ALA A 177 -12.44 -0.56 41.79
N ASN A 178 -12.76 0.25 40.77
CA ASN A 178 -13.77 1.30 40.91
C ASN A 178 -14.10 1.89 39.54
N GLY A 179 -15.39 2.17 39.34
CA GLY A 179 -15.91 2.77 38.12
C GLY A 179 -15.42 4.20 37.93
N HIS A 180 -15.47 4.64 36.69
CA HIS A 180 -15.80 6.01 36.31
C HIS A 180 -16.26 5.99 34.85
N GLN A 181 -17.48 6.47 34.67
CA GLN A 181 -18.20 6.58 33.41
C GLN A 181 -17.71 7.86 32.73
N SER A 182 -16.99 7.73 31.62
CA SER A 182 -16.53 8.86 30.82
C SER A 182 -17.48 9.06 29.64
N HIS A 183 -18.41 10.01 29.79
CA HIS A 183 -19.24 10.53 28.69
C HIS A 183 -18.37 11.19 27.62
N HIS A 184 -18.60 10.87 26.34
CA HIS A 184 -17.97 11.52 25.19
C HIS A 184 -19.06 12.14 24.30
N PRO A 185 -18.98 13.42 23.89
CA PRO A 185 -20.10 14.14 23.31
C PRO A 185 -20.06 14.11 21.77
N TRP A 186 -20.80 13.20 21.12
CA TRP A 186 -21.01 13.23 19.66
C TRP A 186 -22.38 12.71 19.19
N TYR A 187 -23.38 12.64 20.07
CA TYR A 187 -24.75 12.27 19.68
C TYR A 187 -25.77 13.20 20.32
N GLU A 188 -26.07 14.31 19.64
CA GLU A 188 -27.32 15.09 19.81
C GLU A 188 -27.33 16.23 18.78
N ALA A 189 -27.77 15.94 17.56
CA ALA A 189 -28.16 16.98 16.59
C ALA A 189 -29.02 16.37 15.47
N SER A 190 -30.27 16.00 15.80
CA SER A 190 -31.36 15.92 14.82
C SER A 190 -32.70 15.78 15.55
N GLY A 191 -33.42 16.89 15.66
CA GLY A 191 -34.79 16.94 16.19
C GLY A 191 -35.38 18.33 15.97
N GLU A 192 -36.23 18.45 14.96
CA GLU A 192 -37.02 19.64 14.62
C GLU A 192 -38.01 20.02 15.74
N PRO A 193 -38.46 21.29 15.82
CA PRO A 193 -39.68 21.63 16.56
C PRO A 193 -40.85 21.85 15.60
N HIS A 194 -41.92 21.09 15.83
CA HIS A 194 -43.28 21.47 15.47
C HIS A 194 -43.78 22.56 16.42
N THR A 195 -44.33 23.63 15.85
CA THR A 195 -45.57 24.30 16.27
C THR A 195 -46.13 25.05 15.07
#